data_AF-A0A7C7GSL6-F1
#
_entry.id   AF-A0A7C7GSL6-F1
#
_cell.length_a   1.000
_cell.length_b   1.000
_cell.length_c   1.000
_cell.angle_alpha   90.00
_cell.angle_beta   90.00
_cell.angle_gamma   90.00
#
_symmetry.space_group_name_H-M   'P 1'
#
loop_
_entity.id
_entity.type
_entity.pdbx_description
1 polymer ?
#
loop_
_entity_poly.entity_id
_entity_poly.type
_entity_poly.pdbx_seq_one_letter_code
_entity_poly.pdbx_strand_id
1 'polypeptide(L)'
;MALEVEFFCPLGSECESVSDNKIKRCAWYTKVVGVDANTGKDVDDWACAMAWMPTLQVEMSSTNRGQTQALESFRNETVRGQKEFNQIIYENKKSIGSN
;
A
#
# COMPACT_ATOMS: atom_id res chain seq x y z
N MET A 1 -38.21 10.27 9.05
CA MET A 1 -37.50 9.57 10.13
C MET A 1 -36.06 9.41 9.70
N ALA A 2 -35.11 9.92 10.49
CA ALA A 2 -33.69 9.63 10.27
C ALA A 2 -33.40 8.26 10.88
N LEU A 3 -32.70 7.40 10.14
CA LEU A 3 -32.25 6.11 10.64
C LEU A 3 -30.94 6.33 11.42
N GLU A 4 -30.79 5.68 12.57
CA GLU A 4 -29.54 5.67 13.33
C GLU A 4 -28.63 4.54 12.82
N VAL A 5 -27.33 4.80 12.75
CA VAL A 5 -26.33 3.83 12.30
C VAL A 5 -25.69 3.19 13.53
N GLU A 6 -25.92 1.89 13.70
CA GLU A 6 -25.25 1.06 14.71
C GLU A 6 -24.11 0.28 14.06
N PHE A 7 -22.90 0.42 14.61
CA PHE A 7 -21.74 -0.33 14.15
C PHE A 7 -21.63 -1.66 14.91
N PHE A 8 -21.65 -2.78 14.18
CA PHE A 8 -21.51 -4.11 14.76
C PHE A 8 -20.41 -4.91 14.06
N CYS A 9 -19.88 -5.93 14.75
CA CYS A 9 -18.89 -6.83 14.16
C CYS A 9 -19.57 -7.88 13.28
N PRO A 10 -19.21 -8.02 11.99
CA PRO A 10 -19.85 -8.98 11.09
C PRO A 10 -19.58 -10.44 11.49
N LEU A 11 -18.58 -10.69 12.33
CA LEU A 11 -18.26 -12.02 12.88
C LEU A 11 -19.12 -12.37 14.10
N GLY A 12 -20.07 -11.52 14.48
CA GLY A 12 -21.03 -11.78 15.55
C GLY A 12 -20.44 -11.77 16.96
N SER A 13 -19.19 -11.34 17.14
CA SER A 13 -18.50 -11.25 18.44
C SER A 13 -18.09 -9.81 18.75
N GLU A 14 -18.26 -9.39 20.00
CA GLU A 14 -17.77 -8.10 20.48
C GLU A 14 -16.23 -8.11 20.62
N CYS A 15 -15.58 -7.13 20.00
CA CYS A 15 -14.12 -7.03 19.97
C CYS A 15 -13.56 -6.43 21.29
N GLU A 16 -14.34 -5.59 21.97
CA GLU A 16 -14.05 -5.03 23.30
C GLU A 16 -15.35 -4.86 24.08
N SER A 17 -15.39 -5.30 25.33
CA SER A 17 -16.51 -5.05 26.25
C SER A 17 -16.05 -4.89 27.70
N VAL A 18 -16.86 -4.20 28.50
CA VAL A 18 -16.60 -4.00 29.94
C VAL A 18 -17.51 -4.92 30.73
N SER A 19 -16.92 -5.83 31.51
CA SER A 19 -17.66 -6.79 32.33
C SER A 19 -16.84 -7.12 33.56
N ASP A 20 -17.49 -7.20 34.73
CA ASP A 20 -16.87 -7.56 36.01
C ASP A 20 -15.67 -6.67 36.39
N ASN A 21 -15.78 -5.36 36.15
CA ASN A 21 -14.70 -4.38 36.34
C ASN A 21 -13.40 -4.72 35.56
N LYS A 22 -13.53 -5.42 34.44
CA LYS A 22 -12.44 -5.79 33.53
C LYS A 22 -12.83 -5.43 32.10
N ILE A 23 -11.82 -5.05 31.31
CA ILE A 23 -11.95 -4.90 29.87
C ILE A 23 -11.64 -6.26 29.24
N LYS A 24 -12.64 -6.85 28.57
CA LYS A 24 -12.49 -8.07 27.79
C LYS A 24 -12.21 -7.65 26.35
N ARG A 25 -11.01 -7.93 25.86
CA ARG A 25 -10.62 -7.72 24.46
C ARG A 25 -10.42 -9.06 23.78
N CYS A 26 -10.91 -9.19 22.55
CA CYS A 26 -10.57 -10.36 21.75
C CYS A 26 -9.10 -10.31 21.33
N ALA A 27 -8.53 -11.45 20.91
CA ALA A 27 -7.13 -11.51 20.45
C ALA A 27 -6.86 -10.68 19.19
N TRP A 28 -7.89 -10.27 18.46
CA TRP A 28 -7.80 -9.45 17.25
C TRP A 28 -7.98 -7.96 17.52
N TYR A 29 -8.22 -7.57 18.77
CA TYR A 29 -8.20 -6.17 19.16
C TYR A 29 -6.74 -5.74 19.28
N THR A 30 -6.25 -4.97 18.31
CA THR A 30 -4.82 -4.68 18.14
C THR A 30 -4.57 -3.20 17.97
N LYS A 31 -3.39 -2.76 18.42
CA LYS A 31 -2.90 -1.41 18.21
C LYS A 31 -2.26 -1.31 16.84
N VAL A 32 -2.63 -0.29 16.07
CA VAL A 32 -1.95 0.07 14.83
C VAL A 32 -1.28 1.42 15.03
N VAL A 33 0.01 1.47 14.73
CA VAL A 33 0.83 2.67 14.82
C VAL A 33 1.44 2.95 13.46
N GLY A 34 1.27 4.15 12.93
CA GLY A 34 1.79 4.52 11.62
C GLY A 34 1.20 5.82 11.09
N VAL A 35 1.31 6.03 9.78
CA VAL A 35 0.73 7.19 9.10
C VAL A 35 -0.36 6.69 8.15
N ASP A 36 -1.56 7.27 8.25
CA ASP A 36 -2.65 6.97 7.34
C ASP A 36 -2.30 7.42 5.91
N ALA A 37 -2.33 6.47 4.97
CA ALA A 37 -1.90 6.72 3.59
C ALA A 37 -2.79 7.70 2.80
N ASN A 38 -4.03 7.95 3.24
CA ASN A 38 -4.94 8.88 2.57
C ASN A 38 -4.85 10.30 3.14
N THR A 39 -4.70 10.41 4.46
CA THR A 39 -4.77 11.70 5.18
C THR A 39 -3.41 12.24 5.60
N GLY A 40 -2.38 11.40 5.65
CA GLY A 40 -1.05 11.75 6.12
C GLY A 40 -0.97 11.99 7.63
N LYS A 41 -2.02 11.65 8.39
CA LYS A 41 -2.06 11.82 9.85
C LYS A 41 -1.46 10.61 10.55
N ASP A 42 -0.84 10.86 11.70
CA ASP A 42 -0.40 9.80 12.59
C ASP A 42 -1.61 9.05 13.16
N VAL A 43 -1.49 7.72 13.19
CA VAL A 43 -2.43 6.77 13.77
C VAL A 43 -1.71 6.10 14.93
N ASP A 44 -2.36 6.08 16.11
CA ASP A 44 -1.85 5.42 17.31
C ASP A 44 -2.98 4.80 18.14
N ASP A 45 -3.88 4.09 17.46
CA ASP A 45 -5.17 3.67 18.03
C ASP A 45 -5.31 2.15 18.17
N TRP A 46 -6.16 1.74 19.10
CA TRP A 46 -6.61 0.35 19.22
C TRP A 46 -7.96 0.18 18.54
N ALA A 47 -8.10 -0.88 17.74
CA ALA A 47 -9.38 -1.29 17.20
C ALA A 47 -9.40 -2.78 16.86
N CYS A 48 -10.60 -3.26 16.53
CA CYS A 48 -10.80 -4.60 15.98
C CYS A 48 -10.06 -4.73 14.64
N ALA A 49 -9.32 -5.83 14.41
CA ALA A 49 -8.59 -6.03 13.15
C ALA A 49 -9.46 -5.88 11.90
N MET A 50 -10.73 -6.29 11.96
CA MET A 50 -11.68 -6.12 10.84
C MET A 50 -11.98 -4.64 10.53
N ALA A 51 -11.98 -3.77 11.54
CA ALA A 51 -12.14 -2.33 11.34
C ALA A 51 -10.88 -1.71 10.73
N TRP A 52 -9.70 -2.29 11.00
CA TRP A 52 -8.44 -1.86 10.37
C TRP A 52 -8.29 -2.30 8.91
N MET A 53 -9.00 -3.34 8.47
CA MET A 53 -8.82 -3.92 7.13
C MET A 53 -8.91 -2.91 5.98
N PRO A 54 -9.90 -1.99 5.92
CA PRO A 54 -9.96 -1.01 4.83
C PRO A 54 -8.72 -0.10 4.80
N THR A 55 -8.29 0.41 5.96
CA THR A 55 -7.10 1.29 6.06
C THR A 55 -5.83 0.56 5.62
N LEU A 56 -5.62 -0.66 6.12
CA LEU A 56 -4.43 -1.47 5.78
C LEU A 56 -4.43 -1.90 4.30
N GLN A 57 -5.59 -2.19 3.71
CA GLN A 57 -5.69 -2.50 2.27
C GLN A 57 -5.35 -1.29 1.41
N VAL A 58 -5.72 -0.09 1.84
CA VAL A 58 -5.36 1.15 1.13
C VAL A 58 -3.86 1.40 1.21
N GLU A 59 -3.25 1.21 2.38
CA GLU A 59 -1.79 1.32 2.57
C GLU A 59 -1.05 0.33 1.67
N MET A 60 -1.43 -0.95 1.68
CA MET A 60 -0.90 -1.98 0.79
C MET A 60 -1.01 -1.59 -0.70
N SER A 61 -2.16 -1.03 -1.08
CA SER A 61 -2.39 -0.55 -2.46
C SER A 61 -1.49 0.64 -2.81
N SER A 62 -1.22 1.54 -1.87
CA SER A 62 -0.31 2.67 -2.04
C SER A 62 1.12 2.19 -2.29
N THR A 63 1.59 1.26 -1.45
CA THR A 63 2.91 0.64 -1.57
C THR A 63 3.06 -0.08 -2.92
N ASN A 64 2.05 -0.85 -3.35
CA ASN A 64 2.07 -1.53 -4.66
C ASN A 64 2.16 -0.55 -5.84
N ARG A 65 1.42 0.57 -5.81
CA ARG A 65 1.52 1.62 -6.84
C ARG A 65 2.92 2.21 -6.94
N GLY A 66 3.56 2.47 -5.79
CA GLY A 66 4.94 2.96 -5.73
C GLY A 66 5.93 1.99 -6.38
N GLN A 67 5.79 0.69 -6.11
CA GLN A 67 6.61 -0.35 -6.74
C GLN A 67 6.40 -0.41 -8.26
N THR A 68 5.14 -0.33 -8.74
CA THR A 68 4.85 -0.30 -10.18
C THR A 68 5.51 0.90 -10.86
N GLN A 69 5.44 2.10 -10.27
CA GLN A 69 6.10 3.29 -10.82
C GLN A 69 7.62 3.12 -10.89
N ALA A 70 8.24 2.55 -9.85
CA ALA A 70 9.67 2.27 -9.85
C ALA A 70 10.07 1.31 -10.98
N LEU A 71 9.29 0.24 -11.18
CA LEU A 71 9.51 -0.72 -12.27
C LEU A 71 9.34 -0.08 -13.65
N GLU A 72 8.34 0.78 -13.84
CA GLU A 72 8.15 1.53 -15.07
C GLU A 72 9.34 2.47 -15.36
N SER A 73 9.85 3.16 -14.33
CA SER A 73 11.04 4.02 -14.47
C SER A 73 12.27 3.20 -14.89
N PHE A 74 12.49 2.05 -14.26
CA PHE A 74 13.59 1.15 -14.58
C PHE A 74 13.49 0.61 -16.01
N ARG A 75 12.27 0.24 -16.45
CA ARG A 75 12.02 -0.16 -17.83
C ARG A 75 12.36 0.95 -18.82
N ASN A 76 11.99 2.20 -18.52
CA ASN A 76 12.26 3.35 -19.38
C ASN A 76 13.77 3.63 -19.52
N GLU A 77 14.52 3.59 -18.41
CA GLU A 77 15.98 3.75 -18.44
C GLU A 77 16.67 2.60 -19.17
N THR A 78 16.20 1.37 -19.00
CA THR A 78 16.72 0.20 -19.74
C THR A 78 16.52 0.36 -21.25
N VAL A 79 15.33 0.80 -21.69
CA VAL A 79 15.05 1.05 -23.11
C VAL A 79 15.90 2.20 -23.66
N ARG A 80 16.13 3.26 -22.88
CA ARG A 80 17.01 4.36 -23.27
C ARG A 80 18.44 3.88 -23.47
N GLY A 81 19.00 3.17 -22.49
CA GLY A 81 20.35 2.60 -22.60
C GLY A 81 20.49 1.65 -23.79
N GLN A 82 19.47 0.84 -24.08
CA GLN A 82 19.48 -0.03 -25.26
C GLN A 82 19.45 0.75 -26.59
N LYS A 83 18.69 1.86 -26.66
CA LYS A 83 18.67 2.74 -27.84
C LYS A 83 20.03 3.40 -28.08
N GLU A 84 20.65 3.92 -27.02
CA GLU A 84 21.99 4.52 -27.08
C GLU A 84 23.04 3.50 -27.54
N PHE A 85 23.02 2.30 -26.95
CA PHE A 85 23.89 1.21 -27.37
C PHE A 85 23.71 0.85 -28.86
N ASN A 86 22.47 0.68 -29.31
CA ASN A 86 22.18 0.36 -30.71
C ASN A 86 22.65 1.46 -31.67
N GLN A 87 22.51 2.74 -31.28
CA GLN A 87 22.97 3.86 -32.06
C GLN A 87 24.50 3.85 -32.22
N ILE A 88 25.24 3.63 -31.13
CA ILE A 88 26.71 3.51 -31.15
C ILE A 88 27.16 2.38 -32.08
N ILE A 89 26.46 1.23 -32.05
CA ILE A 89 26.77 0.10 -32.93
C ILE A 89 26.50 0.45 -34.41
N TYR A 90 25.41 1.16 -34.69
CA TYR A 90 25.08 1.59 -36.05
C TYR A 90 26.10 2.58 -36.61
N GLU A 91 26.51 3.57 -35.81
CA GLU A 91 27.53 4.55 -36.18
C GLU A 91 28.88 3.87 -36.46
N ASN A 92 29.29 2.91 -35.61
CA ASN A 92 30.51 2.12 -35.83
C ASN A 92 30.45 1.25 -37.11
N LYS A 93 29.29 0.67 -37.44
CA LYS A 93 29.15 -0.08 -38.71
C LYS A 93 29.33 0.84 -39.92
N LYS A 94 28.80 2.06 -39.86
CA LYS A 94 28.93 3.05 -40.94
C LYS A 94 30.39 3.48 -41.16
N SER A 95 31.18 3.62 -40.09
CA SER A 95 32.61 3.95 -40.20
C SER A 95 33.47 2.80 -40.75
N ILE A 96 33.03 1.54 -40.61
CA ILE A 96 33.78 0.38 -41.11
C ILE A 96 33.42 0.06 -42.57
N GLY A 97 32.18 0.30 -43.01
CA GLY A 97 31.70 0.00 -44.37
C GLY A 97 31.96 1.09 -45.43
N SER A 98 32.82 2.07 -45.15
CA SER A 98 33.15 3.19 -46.06
C SER A 98 34.55 3.12 -46.68
N ASN A 99 35.18 1.93 -46.68
CA ASN A 99 36.33 1.60 -47.54
C ASN A 99 35.94 0.54 -48.57
#